data_AF-A0ABD5UQ48-F1
#
_entry.id   AF-A0ABD5UQ48-F1
#
_cell.length_a   1.000
_cell.length_b   1.000
_cell.length_c   1.000
_cell.angle_alpha   90.00
_cell.angle_beta   90.00
_cell.angle_gamma   90.00
#
_symmetry.space_group_name_H-M   'P 1'
#
loop_
_entity.id
_entity.type
_entity.pdbx_description
1 polymer ?
#
loop_
_entity_poly.entity_id
_entity_poly.type
_entity_poly.pdbx_seq_one_letter_code
_entity_poly.pdbx_strand_id
1 'polypeptide(L)'
;ACRADGYVSDLDAGAGNFWSYVDARDVAELVAAGLAGTTGSDPAVGPGAHEAVNCVAVDNALGRPLLDLLREAYGDIPDDRSVAEGDDRSAYALAKAERLFGWTPSHSWREAADDGVPEPTLFE
;
A
#
# COMPACT_ATOMS: atom_id res chain seq x y z
N ALA A 1 -14.82 -0.18 5.70
CA ALA A 1 -13.83 -0.78 4.79
C ALA A 1 -13.37 0.29 3.81
N CYS A 2 -12.17 0.20 3.23
CA CYS A 2 -11.58 1.20 2.31
C CYS A 2 -12.40 1.47 1.02
N ARG A 3 -13.53 0.78 0.84
CA ARG A 3 -14.42 0.91 -0.30
C ARG A 3 -15.90 1.03 0.09
N ALA A 4 -16.20 1.19 1.39
CA ALA A 4 -17.58 1.50 1.81
C ALA A 4 -17.96 2.90 1.30
N ASP A 5 -19.23 3.12 0.97
CA ASP A 5 -19.70 4.38 0.36
C ASP A 5 -19.20 5.62 1.11
N GLY A 6 -19.30 5.61 2.44
CA GLY A 6 -18.81 6.71 3.27
C GLY A 6 -17.31 6.98 3.13
N TYR A 7 -16.47 5.97 2.90
CA TYR A 7 -15.04 6.15 2.68
C TYR A 7 -14.72 6.73 1.30
N VAL A 8 -15.54 6.41 0.29
CA VAL A 8 -15.32 6.86 -1.09
C VAL A 8 -15.87 8.27 -1.31
N SER A 9 -16.94 8.64 -0.61
CA SER A 9 -17.60 9.95 -0.76
C SER A 9 -17.08 11.04 0.18
N ASP A 10 -16.53 10.68 1.34
CA ASP A 10 -16.00 11.62 2.33
C ASP A 10 -14.48 11.54 2.37
N LEU A 11 -13.80 12.56 1.86
CA LEU A 11 -12.34 12.59 1.82
C LEU A 11 -11.72 12.58 3.22
N ASP A 12 -12.39 13.12 4.23
CA ASP A 12 -11.87 13.15 5.60
C ASP A 12 -11.74 11.73 6.18
N ALA A 13 -12.58 10.79 5.72
CA ALA A 13 -12.56 9.40 6.17
C ALA A 13 -11.25 8.66 5.83
N GLY A 14 -10.53 9.10 4.79
CA GLY A 14 -9.25 8.51 4.35
C GLY A 14 -8.05 9.46 4.39
N ALA A 15 -8.24 10.71 4.80
CA ALA A 15 -7.14 11.69 4.87
C ALA A 15 -6.00 11.22 5.80
N GLY A 16 -6.33 10.53 6.90
CA GLY A 16 -5.32 10.06 7.87
C GLY A 16 -4.28 9.07 7.30
N ASN A 17 -4.58 8.39 6.20
CA ASN A 17 -3.66 7.48 5.51
C ASN A 17 -3.49 7.81 4.02
N PHE A 18 -3.82 9.05 3.63
CA PHE A 18 -3.78 9.51 2.23
C PHE A 18 -4.52 8.58 1.26
N TRP A 19 -5.69 8.09 1.70
CA TRP A 19 -6.54 7.15 0.97
C TRP A 19 -5.81 5.92 0.44
N SER A 20 -4.82 5.44 1.17
CA SER A 20 -4.03 4.28 0.75
C SER A 20 -4.81 2.99 0.92
N TYR A 21 -4.56 2.04 0.03
CA TYR A 21 -5.08 0.68 0.07
C TYR A 21 -3.93 -0.31 0.31
N VAL A 22 -4.24 -1.48 0.88
CA VAL A 22 -3.33 -2.62 0.92
C VAL A 22 -4.15 -3.91 0.91
N ASP A 23 -3.74 -4.89 0.11
CA ASP A 23 -4.33 -6.22 0.12
C ASP A 23 -3.68 -7.09 1.22
N ALA A 24 -4.45 -7.99 1.83
CA ALA A 24 -3.93 -8.87 2.88
C ALA A 24 -2.84 -9.82 2.35
N ARG A 25 -2.89 -10.20 1.06
CA ARG A 25 -1.89 -11.02 0.38
C ARG A 25 -0.56 -10.29 0.27
N ASP A 26 -0.60 -9.01 -0.12
CA ASP A 26 0.58 -8.13 -0.17
C ASP A 26 1.24 -7.99 1.22
N VAL A 27 0.44 -7.85 2.29
CA VAL A 27 0.95 -7.83 3.67
C VAL A 27 1.65 -9.15 4.02
N ALA A 28 1.03 -10.28 3.72
CA ALA A 28 1.59 -11.60 4.01
C ALA A 28 2.91 -11.83 3.26
N GLU A 29 2.98 -11.43 1.99
CA GLU A 29 4.19 -11.52 1.17
C GLU A 29 5.33 -10.68 1.72
N LEU A 30 5.08 -9.43 2.11
CA LEU A 30 6.12 -8.58 2.69
C LEU A 30 6.64 -9.13 4.02
N VAL A 31 5.75 -9.64 4.87
CA VAL A 31 6.12 -10.30 6.13
C VAL A 31 7.00 -11.53 5.85
N ALA A 32 6.60 -12.36 4.89
CA ALA A 32 7.37 -13.54 4.49
C ALA A 32 8.76 -13.16 3.96
N ALA A 33 8.85 -12.13 3.10
CA ALA A 33 10.10 -11.62 2.56
C ALA A 33 11.03 -11.07 3.66
N GLY A 34 10.48 -10.30 4.60
CA GLY A 34 11.23 -9.78 5.75
C GLY A 34 11.78 -10.90 6.63
N LEU A 35 10.98 -11.94 6.94
CA LEU A 35 11.42 -13.09 7.72
C LEU A 35 12.48 -13.92 7.00
N ALA A 36 12.30 -14.19 5.71
CA ALA A 36 13.27 -14.91 4.90
C ALA A 36 14.65 -14.24 4.95
N GLY A 37 14.69 -12.91 4.89
CA GLY A 37 15.90 -12.10 5.00
C GLY A 37 16.67 -12.28 6.31
N THR A 38 16.03 -12.74 7.40
CA THR A 38 16.70 -12.96 8.70
C THR A 38 17.50 -14.27 8.78
N THR A 39 17.31 -15.17 7.82
CA THR A 39 17.92 -16.51 7.84
C THR A 39 19.24 -16.60 7.05
N GLY A 40 19.56 -15.57 6.27
CA GLY A 40 20.76 -15.52 5.43
C GLY A 40 22.03 -15.08 6.17
N SER A 41 23.18 -15.26 5.52
CA SER A 41 24.49 -14.82 6.04
C SER A 41 24.74 -13.31 5.89
N ASP A 42 23.91 -12.61 5.11
CA ASP A 42 23.99 -11.17 4.85
C ASP A 42 22.57 -10.58 4.85
N PRO A 43 21.94 -10.41 6.03
CA PRO A 43 20.58 -9.92 6.11
C PRO A 43 20.52 -8.43 5.75
N ALA A 44 19.54 -8.02 4.94
CA ALA A 44 19.33 -6.62 4.58
C ALA A 44 19.12 -5.69 5.79
N VAL A 45 18.62 -6.26 6.90
CA VAL A 45 18.50 -5.61 8.20
C VAL A 45 19.34 -6.40 9.20
N GLY A 46 20.34 -5.75 9.79
CA GLY A 46 21.27 -6.41 10.70
C GLY A 46 20.59 -6.99 11.96
N PRO A 47 21.15 -8.05 12.57
CA PRO A 47 20.63 -8.60 13.82
C PRO A 47 20.53 -7.55 14.93
N GLY A 48 19.39 -7.51 15.63
CA GLY A 48 19.13 -6.54 16.70
C GLY A 48 18.78 -5.12 16.22
N ALA A 49 18.74 -4.88 14.90
CA ALA A 49 18.23 -3.65 14.32
C ALA A 49 16.72 -3.75 14.00
N HIS A 50 16.10 -2.60 13.79
CA HIS A 50 14.71 -2.49 13.37
C HIS A 50 14.63 -1.52 12.19
N GLU A 51 13.93 -1.92 11.13
CA GLU A 51 13.71 -1.09 9.94
C GLU A 51 12.23 -1.09 9.56
N ALA A 52 11.66 0.11 9.47
CA ALA A 52 10.30 0.30 8.97
C ALA A 52 10.30 0.52 7.45
N VAL A 53 9.33 -0.08 6.77
CA VAL A 53 9.02 0.12 5.35
C VAL A 53 7.51 0.27 5.17
N ASN A 54 7.08 0.91 4.08
CA ASN A 54 5.66 1.03 3.77
C ASN A 54 5.16 -0.25 3.10
N CYS A 55 3.96 -0.69 3.48
CA CYS A 55 3.23 -1.79 2.86
C CYS A 55 1.88 -1.26 2.40
N VAL A 56 1.81 -0.86 1.14
CA VAL A 56 0.60 -0.34 0.49
C VAL A 56 0.56 -0.83 -0.95
N ALA A 57 -0.62 -0.85 -1.54
CA ALA A 57 -0.79 -1.08 -2.97
C ALA A 57 -0.18 0.07 -3.80
N VAL A 58 0.02 -0.19 -5.10
CA VAL A 58 0.54 0.82 -6.03
C VAL A 58 -0.45 1.98 -6.18
N ASP A 59 -1.75 1.68 -6.24
CA ASP A 59 -2.85 2.59 -6.44
C ASP A 59 -3.52 3.04 -5.12
N ASN A 60 -4.09 4.25 -5.12
CA ASN A 60 -4.91 4.71 -4.00
C ASN A 60 -6.32 4.08 -4.04
N ALA A 61 -6.97 4.04 -2.88
CA ALA A 61 -8.27 3.41 -2.66
C ALA A 61 -9.43 4.10 -3.39
N LEU A 62 -9.24 5.34 -3.85
CA LEU A 62 -10.27 6.12 -4.53
C LEU A 62 -10.20 5.98 -6.05
N GLY A 63 -9.07 5.55 -6.60
CA GLY A 63 -8.82 5.52 -8.05
C GLY A 63 -8.86 6.92 -8.69
N ARG A 64 -8.55 7.95 -7.91
CA ARG A 64 -8.51 9.36 -8.33
C ARG A 64 -7.06 9.85 -8.39
N PRO A 65 -6.72 10.84 -9.24
CA PRO A 65 -5.38 11.41 -9.26
C PRO A 65 -4.95 11.90 -7.88
N LEU A 66 -3.79 11.43 -7.40
CA LEU A 66 -3.32 11.71 -6.04
C LEU A 66 -3.13 13.22 -5.79
N LEU A 67 -2.57 13.94 -6.77
CA LEU A 67 -2.33 15.38 -6.62
C LEU A 67 -3.62 16.19 -6.50
N ASP A 68 -4.70 15.74 -7.14
CA ASP A 68 -6.01 16.39 -7.01
C ASP A 68 -6.62 16.14 -5.64
N LEU A 69 -6.48 14.91 -5.11
CA LEU A 69 -6.92 14.57 -3.76
C LEU A 69 -6.18 15.41 -2.70
N LEU A 70 -4.86 15.58 -2.86
CA LEU A 70 -4.06 16.37 -1.93
C LEU A 70 -4.47 17.86 -1.96
N ARG A 71 -4.68 18.43 -3.15
CA ARG A 71 -5.19 19.80 -3.30
C ARG A 71 -6.56 19.98 -2.66
N GLU A 72 -7.48 19.04 -2.88
CA GLU A 72 -8.85 19.11 -2.38
C GLU A 72 -8.90 19.00 -0.85
N ALA A 73 -8.17 18.06 -0.25
CA ALA A 73 -8.22 17.82 1.18
C ALA A 73 -7.31 18.74 2.01
N TYR A 74 -6.15 19.14 1.48
CA TYR A 74 -5.14 19.90 2.23
C TYR A 74 -4.89 21.32 1.69
N GLY A 75 -5.44 21.66 0.53
CA GLY A 75 -5.36 22.99 -0.06
C GLY A 75 -4.09 23.29 -0.85
N ASP A 76 -3.08 22.43 -0.81
CA ASP A 76 -1.82 22.60 -1.54
C ASP A 76 -1.07 21.28 -1.75
N ILE A 77 -0.04 21.29 -2.60
CA ILE A 77 0.91 20.19 -2.79
C ILE A 77 2.36 20.69 -2.80
N PRO A 78 3.34 19.89 -2.36
CA PRO A 78 4.74 20.25 -2.48
C PRO A 78 5.19 20.49 -3.92
N ASP A 79 6.08 21.47 -4.11
CA ASP A 79 6.76 21.71 -5.40
C ASP A 79 7.66 20.54 -5.79
N ASP A 80 8.41 20.00 -4.81
CA ASP A 80 9.21 18.79 -5.00
C ASP A 80 8.34 17.55 -4.85
N ARG A 81 8.03 16.93 -5.99
CA ARG A 81 7.21 15.72 -6.06
C ARG A 81 7.73 14.74 -7.09
N SER A 82 7.57 13.46 -6.77
CA SER A 82 7.88 12.32 -7.66
C SER A 82 6.64 11.75 -8.36
N VAL A 83 5.51 12.45 -8.27
CA VAL A 83 4.20 12.04 -8.80
C VAL A 83 3.79 12.98 -9.93
N ALA A 84 3.36 12.39 -11.06
CA ALA A 84 2.86 13.14 -12.20
C ALA A 84 1.38 13.54 -12.02
N GLU A 85 0.95 14.58 -12.73
CA GLU A 85 -0.47 14.92 -12.82
C GLU A 85 -1.27 13.76 -13.45
N GLY A 86 -2.47 13.49 -12.93
CA GLY A 86 -3.33 12.41 -13.43
C GLY A 86 -3.01 11.00 -12.89
N ASP A 87 -1.91 10.83 -12.15
CA ASP A 87 -1.49 9.54 -11.59
C ASP A 87 -2.28 9.23 -10.29
N ASP A 88 -2.91 8.06 -10.23
CA ASP A 88 -3.74 7.59 -9.11
C ASP A 88 -2.98 6.68 -8.14
N ARG A 89 -1.65 6.72 -8.16
CA ARG A 89 -0.83 5.99 -7.19
C ARG A 89 -1.09 6.36 -5.73
N SER A 90 -0.65 5.49 -4.81
CA SER A 90 -0.62 5.76 -3.37
C SER A 90 0.46 6.79 -3.01
N ALA A 91 0.28 7.47 -1.87
CA ALA A 91 1.19 8.53 -1.42
C ALA A 91 2.51 8.02 -0.84
N TYR A 92 2.59 6.73 -0.51
CA TYR A 92 3.73 6.16 0.19
C TYR A 92 4.77 5.59 -0.78
N ALA A 93 6.04 5.92 -0.55
CA ALA A 93 7.15 5.36 -1.32
C ALA A 93 7.37 3.87 -0.99
N LEU A 94 7.48 3.05 -2.04
CA LEU A 94 7.74 1.60 -1.96
C LEU A 94 9.24 1.24 -2.10
N ALA A 95 10.06 2.18 -2.59
CA ALA A 95 11.46 1.94 -2.95
C ALA A 95 12.35 1.37 -1.82
N LYS A 96 11.99 1.60 -0.54
CA LYS A 96 12.72 1.01 0.58
C LYS A 96 12.41 -0.48 0.75
N ALA A 97 11.14 -0.88 0.60
CA ALA A 97 10.73 -2.27 0.68
C ALA A 97 11.33 -3.09 -0.48
N GLU A 98 11.29 -2.53 -1.69
CA GLU A 98 11.93 -3.13 -2.86
C GLU A 98 13.44 -3.30 -2.65
N ARG A 99 14.13 -2.26 -2.18
CA ARG A 99 15.58 -2.33 -1.96
C ARG A 99 15.99 -3.34 -0.88
N LEU A 100 15.25 -3.41 0.24
CA LEU A 100 15.62 -4.27 1.36
C LEU A 100 15.16 -5.72 1.17
N PHE A 101 14.00 -5.93 0.56
CA PHE A 101 13.33 -7.23 0.54
C PHE A 101 13.00 -7.74 -0.86
N GLY A 102 13.32 -6.98 -1.92
CA GLY A 102 12.91 -7.32 -3.28
C GLY A 102 11.39 -7.34 -3.46
N TRP A 103 10.65 -6.70 -2.55
CA TRP A 103 9.20 -6.78 -2.50
C TRP A 103 8.56 -5.56 -3.17
N THR A 104 7.56 -5.83 -4.01
CA THR A 104 6.62 -4.85 -4.56
C THR A 104 5.20 -5.42 -4.45
N PRO A 105 4.19 -4.61 -4.13
CA PRO A 105 2.80 -5.07 -4.06
C PRO A 105 2.34 -5.55 -5.44
N SER A 106 1.52 -6.61 -5.45
CA SER A 106 0.99 -7.22 -6.68
C SER A 106 -0.52 -7.04 -6.83
N HIS A 107 -1.22 -6.59 -5.79
CA HIS A 107 -2.68 -6.59 -5.78
C HIS A 107 -3.28 -5.18 -5.73
N SER A 108 -4.26 -4.96 -6.60
CA SER A 108 -5.14 -3.78 -6.60
C SER A 108 -6.52 -4.16 -6.06
N TRP A 109 -7.17 -3.22 -5.36
CA TRP A 109 -8.57 -3.36 -4.94
C TRP A 109 -9.52 -3.58 -6.13
N ARG A 110 -9.14 -3.15 -7.33
CA ARG A 110 -9.93 -3.28 -8.56
C ARG A 110 -10.11 -4.74 -8.96
N GLU A 111 -9.08 -5.55 -8.77
CA GLU A 111 -9.12 -6.98 -9.05
C GLU A 111 -9.66 -7.76 -7.84
N ALA A 112 -9.23 -7.38 -6.63
CA ALA A 112 -9.65 -8.05 -5.41
C ALA A 112 -11.16 -7.92 -5.11
N ALA A 113 -11.81 -6.83 -5.53
CA ALA A 113 -13.25 -6.64 -5.34
C ALA A 113 -14.11 -7.64 -6.11
N ASP A 114 -13.60 -8.14 -7.24
CA ASP A 114 -14.30 -9.06 -8.14
C ASP A 114 -13.78 -10.51 -8.02
N ASP A 115 -12.78 -10.75 -7.15
CA ASP A 115 -12.14 -12.05 -6.99
C ASP A 115 -13.05 -13.01 -6.20
N GLY A 116 -13.58 -14.02 -6.89
CA GLY A 116 -14.44 -15.06 -6.34
C GLY A 116 -13.63 -16.11 -5.59
N VAL A 117 -12.98 -15.73 -4.49
CA VAL A 117 -12.20 -16.67 -3.66
C VAL A 117 -13.16 -17.57 -2.89
N PRO A 118 -13.08 -18.91 -3.06
CA PRO A 118 -13.89 -19.83 -2.27
C PRO A 118 -13.64 -19.62 -0.77
N GLU A 119 -14.69 -19.67 0.04
CA GLU A 119 -14.51 -19.63 1.49
C GLU A 119 -13.59 -20.78 1.94
N PRO A 120 -12.59 -20.50 2.79
CA PRO A 120 -11.71 -21.54 3.28
C PRO A 120 -12.53 -22.55 4.10
N THR A 121 -12.40 -23.82 3.74
CA THR A 121 -13.00 -24.91 4.52
C THR A 121 -12.14 -25.15 5.76
N LEU A 122 -12.64 -24.78 6.93
CA LEU A 122 -11.90 -24.89 8.19
C LEU A 122 -11.83 -26.32 8.73
N PHE A 123 -12.69 -27.22 8.26
CA PHE A 123 -12.76 -28.64 8.65
C PHE A 123 -13.57 -29.44 7.62
N GLU A 124 -13.21 -30.72 7.43
CA GLU A 124 -13.98 -31.71 6.67
C GLU A 124 -15.16 -32.27 7.48
#